data_AF-A0A538NTF2-F1
#
_entry.id   AF-A0A538NTF2-F1
#
_cell.length_a   1.000
_cell.length_b   1.000
_cell.length_c   1.000
_cell.angle_alpha   90.00
_cell.angle_beta   90.00
_cell.angle_gamma   90.00
#
_symmetry.space_group_name_H-M   'P 1'
#
loop_
_entity.id
_entity.type
_entity.pdbx_description
1 polymer ?
#
loop_
_entity_poly.entity_id
_entity_poly.type
_entity_poly.pdbx_seq_one_letter_code
_entity_poly.pdbx_strand_id
1 'polypeptide(L)' 'MIGPAKIYFIIFGILTIAGGIIGYVKAGSTVSIIAGSISGLLLLLAAWLMPEHQAAGLIVALVVSL' A
#
# COMPACT_ATOMS: atom_id res chain seq x y z
N MET A 1 10.96 3.31 -17.93
CA MET A 1 9.90 4.33 -17.69
C MET A 1 9.18 3.96 -16.41
N ILE A 2 9.01 4.88 -15.45
CA ILE A 2 8.13 4.62 -14.29
C ILE A 2 6.70 4.67 -14.81
N GLY A 3 6.00 3.53 -14.82
CA GLY A 3 4.62 3.46 -15.27
C GLY A 3 3.67 4.18 -14.30
N PRO A 4 2.53 4.72 -14.78
CA PRO A 4 1.56 5.44 -13.95
C PRO A 4 1.03 4.59 -12.79
N ALA A 5 0.89 3.28 -12.98
CA ALA A 5 0.50 2.33 -11.92
C ALA A 5 1.50 2.33 -10.73
N LYS A 6 2.80 2.37 -11.01
CA LYS A 6 3.83 2.39 -9.95
C LYS A 6 3.71 3.65 -9.09
N ILE A 7 3.51 4.81 -9.72
CA ILE A 7 3.31 6.09 -9.01
C ILE A 7 2.04 6.04 -8.17
N TYR A 8 0.95 5.53 -8.75
CA TYR A 8 -0.33 5.36 -8.06
C TYR A 8 -0.16 4.53 -6.78
N PHE A 9 0.46 3.35 -6.86
CA PHE A 9 0.61 2.47 -5.69
C PHE A 9 1.59 3.00 -4.63
N ILE A 10 2.58 3.80 -5.02
CA ILE A 10 3.42 4.52 -4.03
C ILE A 10 2.58 5.52 -3.24
N ILE A 11 1.84 6.38 -3.93
CA ILE A 11 0.99 7.40 -3.29
C ILE A 11 -0.08 6.71 -2.45
N PHE A 12 -0.74 5.69 -3.01
CA PHE A 12 -1.77 4.93 -2.33
C PHE A 12 -1.21 4.24 -1.08
N GLY A 13 -0.06 3.57 -1.16
CA GLY A 13 0.60 2.95 -0.02
C GLY A 13 0.88 3.94 1.12
N ILE A 14 1.39 5.14 0.80
CA ILE A 14 1.62 6.20 1.81
C ILE A 14 0.30 6.64 2.44
N LEU A 15 -0.74 6.86 1.63
CA LEU A 15 -2.06 7.25 2.13
C LEU A 15 -2.72 6.15 2.97
N THR A 16 -2.51 4.87 2.65
CA THR A 16 -3.00 3.73 3.44
C THR A 16 -2.36 3.70 4.83
N ILE A 17 -1.05 3.96 4.93
CA ILE A 17 -0.37 4.08 6.23
C ILE A 17 -0.95 5.27 7.01
N ALA A 18 -1.07 6.44 6.36
CA ALA A 18 -1.65 7.62 6.98
C ALA A 18 -3.08 7.38 7.46
N GLY A 19 -3.91 6.70 6.66
CA GLY A 19 -5.27 6.31 7.02
C GLY A 19 -5.32 5.36 8.22
N GLY A 20 -4.40 4.40 8.30
CA GLY A 20 -4.25 3.52 9.47
C GLY A 20 -3.85 4.27 10.74
N ILE A 21 -2.95 5.24 10.63
CA ILE A 21 -2.56 6.11 11.75
C ILE A 21 -3.76 6.95 12.21
N ILE A 22 -4.49 7.58 11.28
CA ILE A 22 -5.68 8.37 11.59
C ILE A 22 -6.75 7.50 12.25
N GLY A 23 -6.99 6.29 11.74
CA GLY A 23 -7.93 5.34 12.31
C GLY A 23 -7.54 4.90 13.73
N TYR A 24 -6.25 4.68 13.98
CA TYR A 24 -5.73 4.42 15.32
C TYR A 24 -5.94 5.61 16.25
N VAL A 25 -5.59 6.83 15.83
CA VAL A 25 -5.74 8.04 16.65
C VAL A 25 -7.21 8.32 16.97
N LYS A 26 -8.11 8.11 16.00
CA LYS A 26 -9.53 8.46 16.16
C LYS A 26 -10.34 7.39 16.90
N ALA A 27 -10.05 6.12 16.68
CA ALA A 27 -10.82 5.00 17.25
C ALA A 27 -10.10 4.29 18.41
N GLY A 28 -8.84 4.62 18.69
CA GLY A 28 -8.00 3.88 19.64
C GLY A 28 -7.66 2.46 19.17
N SER A 29 -7.89 2.14 17.89
CA SER A 29 -7.84 0.77 17.37
C SER A 29 -6.44 0.39 16.90
N THR A 30 -5.73 -0.41 17.70
CA THR A 30 -4.44 -1.00 17.32
C THR A 30 -4.55 -1.84 16.03
N VAL A 31 -5.73 -2.38 15.73
CA VAL A 31 -5.98 -3.11 14.49
C VAL A 31 -5.84 -2.17 13.28
N SER A 32 -6.26 -0.92 13.39
CA SER A 32 -6.19 0.04 12.29
C SER A 32 -4.76 0.41 11.91
N ILE A 33 -3.88 0.61 12.90
CA ILE A 33 -2.46 0.91 12.61
C ILE A 33 -1.74 -0.31 12.03
N ILE A 34 -2.05 -1.52 12.53
CA ILE A 34 -1.46 -2.76 12.02
C ILE A 34 -1.91 -3.00 10.58
N ALA A 35 -3.22 -2.93 10.32
CA ALA A 35 -3.77 -3.13 8.98
C ALA A 35 -3.25 -2.07 7.99
N GLY A 36 -3.30 -0.78 8.36
CA GLY A 36 -2.81 0.29 7.50
C GLY A 36 -1.30 0.21 7.23
N SER A 37 -0.50 -0.18 8.22
CA SER A 37 0.95 -0.32 8.05
C SER A 37 1.30 -1.53 7.18
N ILE A 38 0.68 -2.70 7.41
CA ILE A 38 0.94 -3.91 6.63
C ILE A 38 0.48 -3.70 5.18
N SER A 39 -0.75 -3.24 4.97
CA SER A 39 -1.27 -3.00 3.61
C SER A 39 -0.46 -1.93 2.89
N GLY A 40 -0.12 -0.84 3.57
CA GLY A 40 0.71 0.22 3.00
C GLY A 40 2.11 -0.26 2.59
N LEU A 41 2.79 -1.03 3.45
CA LEU A 41 4.09 -1.62 3.13
C LEU A 41 4.01 -2.61 1.96
N LEU A 42 2.96 -3.43 1.90
CA LEU A 42 2.76 -4.35 0.78
C LEU A 42 2.54 -3.60 -0.55
N LEU A 43 1.86 -2.46 -0.54
CA LEU A 43 1.71 -1.60 -1.72
C LEU A 43 3.03 -0.98 -2.16
N LEU A 44 3.88 -0.57 -1.21
CA LEU A 44 5.23 -0.07 -1.52
C LEU A 44 6.12 -1.19 -2.07
N LEU A 45 6.05 -2.40 -1.50
CA LEU A 45 6.73 -3.58 -2.02
C LEU A 45 6.25 -3.95 -3.42
N ALA A 46 4.95 -3.88 -3.68
CA ALA A 46 4.38 -4.12 -5.00
C ALA A 46 4.91 -3.11 -6.04
N ALA A 47 4.96 -1.82 -5.68
CA ALA A 47 5.54 -0.79 -6.53
C ALA A 47 7.06 -0.96 -6.76
N TRP A 48 7.78 -1.49 -5.77
CA TRP A 48 9.19 -1.83 -5.89
C TRP A 48 9.43 -3.05 -6.79
N LEU A 49 8.50 -4.01 -6.79
CA LEU A 49 8.57 -5.24 -7.58
C LEU A 49 8.22 -5.03 -9.08
N MET A 50 7.42 -4.01 -9.40
CA MET A 50 6.97 -3.72 -10.77
C MET A 50 8.05 -3.55 -11.85
N PRO A 51 9.25 -2.98 -11.60
CA PRO A 51 10.29 -2.81 -12.62
C PRO A 51 10.87 -4.12 -13.14
N GLU A 52 11.01 -5.13 -12.27
CA GLU A 52 11.58 -6.44 -12.62
C GLU A 52 10.50 -7.49 -12.87
N HIS A 53 9.37 -7.39 -12.16
CA HIS A 53 8.27 -8.34 -12.21
C HIS A 53 6.91 -7.61 -12.24
N GLN A 54 6.63 -6.93 -13.36
CA GLN A 54 5.43 -6.10 -13.52
C GLN A 54 4.13 -6.83 -13.17
N ALA A 55 3.94 -8.06 -13.66
CA ALA A 55 2.72 -8.84 -13.40
C ALA A 55 2.56 -9.18 -11.90
N ALA A 56 3.63 -9.63 -11.25
CA ALA A 56 3.61 -9.95 -9.82
C ALA A 56 3.33 -8.70 -8.98
N GLY A 57 3.98 -7.57 -9.28
CA GLY A 57 3.72 -6.30 -8.62
C GLY A 57 2.26 -5.85 -8.77
N LEU A 58 1.67 -5.99 -9.96
CA LEU A 58 0.25 -5.66 -10.18
C LEU A 58 -0.70 -6.58 -9.42
N ILE A 59 -0.42 -7.88 -9.37
CA ILE A 59 -1.25 -8.86 -8.63
C ILE A 59 -1.24 -8.55 -7.13
N VAL A 60 -0.05 -8.32 -6.54
CA VAL A 60 0.07 -7.98 -5.12
C VAL A 60 -0.68 -6.69 -4.83
N ALA A 61 -0.50 -5.66 -5.66
CA ALA A 61 -1.16 -4.38 -5.47
C ALA A 61 -2.69 -4.49 -5.57
N LEU A 62 -3.20 -5.31 -6.51
CA LEU A 62 -4.63 -5.58 -6.66
C LEU A 62 -5.21 -6.26 -5.42
N VAL A 63 -4.58 -7.34 -4.95
CA VAL A 63 -5.07 -8.12 -3.80
C VAL A 63 -5.10 -7.28 -2.52
N VAL A 64 -4.11 -6.41 -2.32
CA VAL A 64 -4.00 -5.58 -1.10
C VAL A 64 -4.99 -4.41 -1.13
N SER A 65 -5.40 -3.96 -2.31
CA SER A 65 -6.29 -2.80 -2.48
C SER A 65 -7.78 -3.16 -2.58
N LEU A 66 -8.12 -4.45 -2.64
CA LEU A 66 -9.49 -4.96 -2.73
C LEU A 66 -10.09 -5.18 -1.34
#